data_AF-A0A7C5K0V3-F1
#
_entry.id   AF-A0A7C5K0V3-F1
#
_cell.length_a   1.000
_cell.length_b   1.000
_cell.length_c   1.000
_cell.angle_alpha   90.00
_cell.angle_beta   90.00
_cell.angle_gamma   90.00
#
_symmetry.space_group_name_H-M   'P 1'
#
loop_
_entity.id
_entity.type
_entity.pdbx_description
1 polymer ?
#
loop_
_entity_poly.entity_id
_entity_poly.type
_entity_poly.pdbx_seq_one_letter_code
_entity_poly.pdbx_strand_id
1 'polypeptide(L)'
;MATFLDILFLDKFSPIFIFLLVFALIYAILKTTKVLGDNNSIVAIVALAVGFLVILSSDSQEVVKNVMPLFFMLILFIFFMLVGLRFLGMEEGVIKEGMKKWGPVHIALLVIVSLIFAAGVAAVFGNKLLPLTQNSTSVEATDYGKNVAQALFHPKVLGIIFVLIISMFAILLLTNPTHA
;
A
#
# COMPACT_ATOMS: atom_id res chain seq x y z
N MET A 1 0.50 5.18 -26.53
CA MET A 1 1.12 4.06 -27.25
C MET A 1 2.48 3.86 -26.63
N ALA A 2 2.69 2.78 -25.89
CA ALA A 2 3.98 2.53 -25.26
C ALA A 2 5.03 2.29 -26.36
N THR A 3 6.13 3.01 -26.30
CA THR A 3 7.22 2.87 -27.27
C THR A 3 7.78 1.45 -27.18
N PHE A 4 8.18 0.87 -28.32
CA PHE A 4 8.66 -0.51 -28.43
C PHE A 4 9.84 -0.82 -27.48
N LEU A 5 10.65 0.19 -27.17
CA LEU A 5 11.74 0.14 -26.18
C LEU A 5 11.24 0.08 -24.73
N ASP A 6 10.10 0.70 -24.42
CA ASP A 6 9.51 0.76 -23.08
C ASP A 6 8.96 -0.62 -22.69
N ILE A 7 8.28 -1.31 -23.61
CA ILE A 7 7.74 -2.66 -23.39
C ILE A 7 8.86 -3.70 -23.27
N LEU A 8 9.88 -3.62 -24.13
CA LEU A 8 10.94 -4.64 -24.20
C LEU A 8 11.91 -4.59 -23.00
N PHE A 9 12.20 -3.39 -22.46
CA PHE A 9 13.07 -3.23 -21.31
C PHE A 9 12.31 -3.31 -19.97
N LEU A 10 11.10 -2.75 -19.84
CA LEU A 10 10.35 -2.86 -18.58
C LEU A 10 10.03 -4.31 -18.23
N ASP A 11 9.66 -5.15 -19.20
CA ASP A 11 9.25 -6.53 -18.89
C ASP A 11 10.40 -7.37 -18.33
N LYS A 12 11.65 -7.11 -18.75
CA LYS A 12 12.84 -7.78 -18.21
C LYS A 12 13.33 -7.19 -16.90
N PHE A 13 13.18 -5.89 -16.69
CA PHE A 13 13.54 -5.23 -15.42
C PHE A 13 12.46 -5.33 -14.35
N SER A 14 11.23 -5.71 -14.74
CA SER A 14 10.08 -5.79 -13.84
C SER A 14 10.35 -6.63 -12.58
N PRO A 15 10.93 -7.85 -12.64
CA PRO A 15 11.18 -8.63 -11.44
C PRO A 15 12.19 -7.98 -10.48
N ILE A 16 13.24 -7.35 -11.02
CA ILE A 16 14.27 -6.65 -10.23
C ILE A 16 13.68 -5.39 -9.58
N PHE A 17 12.85 -4.65 -10.29
CA PHE A 17 12.15 -3.48 -9.75
C PHE A 17 11.15 -3.88 -8.66
N ILE A 18 10.37 -4.93 -8.90
CA ILE A 18 9.43 -5.51 -7.91
C ILE A 18 10.20 -5.92 -6.66
N PHE A 19 11.33 -6.60 -6.82
CA PHE A 19 12.19 -6.98 -5.70
C PHE A 19 12.65 -5.78 -4.88
N LEU A 20 13.23 -4.77 -5.54
CA LEU A 20 13.75 -3.58 -4.85
C LEU A 20 12.65 -2.80 -4.14
N LEU A 21 11.49 -2.67 -4.77
CA LEU A 21 10.33 -1.99 -4.18
C LEU A 21 9.84 -2.73 -2.95
N VAL A 22 9.64 -4.04 -3.05
CA VAL A 22 9.20 -4.88 -1.93
C VAL A 22 10.23 -4.87 -0.80
N PHE A 23 11.51 -5.06 -1.13
CA PHE A 23 12.61 -4.98 -0.17
C PHE A 23 12.59 -3.64 0.57
N ALA A 24 12.52 -2.51 -0.14
CA ALA A 24 12.52 -1.19 0.46
C ALA A 24 11.28 -0.96 1.36
N LEU A 25 10.10 -1.39 0.91
CA LEU A 25 8.86 -1.28 1.70
C LEU A 25 8.92 -2.12 2.97
N ILE A 26 9.25 -3.40 2.85
CA ILE A 26 9.33 -4.31 4.00
C ILE A 26 10.41 -3.83 4.96
N TYR A 27 11.57 -3.40 4.46
CA TYR A 27 12.63 -2.81 5.28
C TYR A 27 12.13 -1.56 6.03
N ALA A 28 11.44 -0.64 5.35
CA ALA A 28 10.89 0.56 5.97
C ALA A 28 9.84 0.23 7.05
N ILE A 29 8.96 -0.74 6.79
CA ILE A 29 7.93 -1.19 7.74
C ILE A 29 8.58 -1.83 8.97
N LEU A 30 9.50 -2.78 8.78
CA LEU A 30 10.18 -3.47 9.88
C LEU A 30 11.03 -2.50 10.71
N LYS A 31 11.70 -1.55 10.06
CA LYS A 31 12.50 -0.52 10.75
C LYS A 31 11.63 0.43 11.58
N THR A 32 10.45 0.78 11.08
CA THR A 32 9.53 1.70 11.77
C THR A 32 8.82 1.01 12.94
N THR A 33 8.42 -0.24 12.74
CA THR A 33 7.72 -1.02 13.77
C THR A 33 8.65 -1.62 14.82
N LYS A 34 9.96 -1.70 14.55
CA LYS A 34 11.00 -2.28 15.44
C LYS A 34 10.67 -3.69 15.94
N VAL A 35 9.88 -4.45 15.19
CA VAL A 35 9.42 -5.80 15.58
C VAL A 35 10.59 -6.77 15.78
N LEU A 36 11.69 -6.59 15.04
CA LEU A 36 12.90 -7.41 15.15
C LEU A 36 14.01 -6.76 16.00
N GLY A 37 13.68 -5.75 16.79
CA GLY A 37 14.64 -4.97 17.58
C GLY A 37 15.38 -3.90 16.76
N ASP A 38 16.46 -3.36 17.33
CA ASP A 38 17.23 -2.24 16.76
C ASP A 38 18.37 -2.67 15.81
N ASN A 39 18.54 -3.97 15.54
CA ASN A 39 19.61 -4.45 14.67
C ASN A 39 19.23 -4.28 13.18
N ASN A 40 19.73 -3.22 12.57
CA ASN A 40 19.50 -2.89 11.16
C ASN A 40 19.90 -4.02 10.19
N SER A 41 20.91 -4.82 10.53
CA SER A 41 21.37 -5.93 9.68
C SER A 41 20.34 -7.05 9.64
N ILE A 42 19.73 -7.39 10.78
CA ILE A 42 18.68 -8.42 10.86
C ILE A 42 17.45 -7.96 10.07
N VAL A 43 17.06 -6.69 10.22
CA VAL A 43 15.93 -6.11 9.48
C VAL A 43 16.17 -6.16 7.97
N ALA A 44 17.38 -5.84 7.50
CA ALA A 44 17.76 -5.93 6.09
C ALA A 44 17.72 -7.37 5.55
N ILE A 45 18.26 -8.34 6.30
CA ILE A 45 18.27 -9.74 5.87
C ILE A 45 16.84 -10.30 5.76
N VAL A 46 15.96 -9.98 6.71
CA VAL A 46 14.57 -10.43 6.67
C VAL A 46 13.81 -9.76 5.53
N ALA A 47 13.98 -8.45 5.34
CA ALA A 47 13.36 -7.75 4.21
C ALA A 47 13.84 -8.31 2.86
N LEU A 48 15.12 -8.69 2.76
CA LEU A 48 15.70 -9.30 1.58
C LEU A 48 15.12 -10.69 1.32
N ALA A 49 14.99 -11.52 2.36
CA ALA A 49 14.34 -12.83 2.26
C ALA A 49 12.89 -12.72 1.80
N VAL A 50 12.12 -11.78 2.36
CA VAL A 50 10.73 -11.49 1.93
C VAL A 50 10.68 -11.00 0.49
N GLY A 51 11.61 -10.11 0.09
CA GLY A 51 11.74 -9.65 -1.28
C GLY A 51 11.91 -10.81 -2.25
N PHE A 52 12.81 -11.76 -1.94
CA PHE A 52 12.98 -12.96 -2.75
C PHE A 52 11.71 -13.82 -2.80
N LEU A 53 11.03 -14.05 -1.66
CA LEU A 53 9.77 -14.80 -1.64
C LEU A 53 8.71 -14.18 -2.56
N VAL A 54 8.62 -12.86 -2.62
CA VAL A 54 7.68 -12.16 -3.50
C VAL A 54 8.05 -12.32 -4.98
N ILE A 55 9.35 -12.32 -5.34
CA ILE A 55 9.74 -12.65 -6.72
C ILE A 55 9.38 -14.10 -7.06
N LEU A 56 9.52 -15.05 -6.13
CA LEU A 56 9.22 -16.46 -6.43
C LEU A 56 7.72 -16.70 -6.68
N SER A 57 6.84 -15.84 -6.16
CA SER A 57 5.39 -15.96 -6.30
C SER A 57 4.84 -15.07 -7.43
N SER A 58 4.32 -15.69 -8.49
CA SER A 58 3.70 -14.98 -9.62
C SER A 58 2.53 -14.10 -9.20
N ASP A 59 1.69 -14.57 -8.26
CA ASP A 59 0.55 -13.80 -7.75
C ASP A 59 1.01 -12.58 -6.94
N SER A 60 2.07 -12.73 -6.16
CA SER A 60 2.65 -11.62 -5.39
C SER A 60 3.27 -10.57 -6.31
N GLN A 61 3.94 -10.99 -7.39
CA GLN A 61 4.41 -10.07 -8.42
C GLN A 61 3.25 -9.30 -9.08
N GLU A 62 2.13 -9.97 -9.36
CA GLU A 62 0.95 -9.35 -9.97
C GLU A 62 0.36 -8.26 -9.06
N VAL A 63 0.28 -8.53 -7.74
CA VAL A 63 -0.14 -7.53 -6.74
C VAL A 63 0.79 -6.32 -6.78
N VAL A 64 2.10 -6.54 -6.75
CA VAL A 64 3.07 -5.44 -6.75
C VAL A 64 2.99 -4.64 -8.06
N LYS A 65 2.87 -5.31 -9.21
CA LYS A 65 2.68 -4.65 -10.52
C LYS A 65 1.44 -3.77 -10.54
N ASN A 66 0.36 -4.19 -9.88
CA ASN A 66 -0.86 -3.41 -9.79
C ASN A 66 -0.75 -2.22 -8.82
N VAL A 67 0.00 -2.37 -7.72
CA VAL A 67 0.24 -1.31 -6.73
C VAL A 67 1.25 -0.26 -7.23
N MET A 68 2.21 -0.69 -8.04
CA MET A 68 3.36 0.09 -8.45
C MET A 68 3.01 1.46 -9.09
N PRO A 69 2.07 1.59 -10.04
CA PRO A 69 1.74 2.87 -10.65
C PRO A 69 1.25 3.91 -9.62
N LEU A 70 0.38 3.49 -8.70
CA LEU A 70 -0.15 4.35 -7.63
C LEU A 70 0.95 4.75 -6.65
N PHE A 71 1.85 3.83 -6.33
CA PHE A 71 2.98 4.11 -5.44
C PHE A 71 3.97 5.11 -6.05
N PHE A 72 4.29 4.97 -7.34
CA PHE A 72 5.11 5.95 -8.07
C PHE A 72 4.44 7.32 -8.13
N MET A 73 3.13 7.37 -8.38
CA MET A 73 2.37 8.63 -8.36
C MET A 73 2.42 9.29 -6.98
N LEU A 74 2.31 8.51 -5.89
CA LEU A 74 2.43 9.01 -4.53
C LEU A 74 3.84 9.56 -4.23
N ILE A 75 4.90 8.82 -4.60
CA ILE A 75 6.28 9.28 -4.43
C ILE A 75 6.51 10.57 -5.20
N LEU A 76 6.04 10.64 -6.45
CA LEU A 76 6.16 11.81 -7.29
C LEU A 76 5.43 13.02 -6.67
N PHE A 77 4.23 12.79 -6.12
CA PHE A 77 3.47 13.81 -5.41
C PHE A 77 4.21 14.32 -4.16
N ILE A 78 4.73 13.41 -3.32
CA ILE A 78 5.52 13.77 -2.13
C ILE A 78 6.78 14.53 -2.54
N PHE A 79 7.44 14.10 -3.62
CA PHE A 79 8.62 14.77 -4.16
C PHE A 79 8.31 16.21 -4.60
N PHE A 80 7.26 16.42 -5.39
CA PHE A 80 6.83 17.76 -5.80
C PHE A 80 6.39 18.61 -4.61
N MET A 81 5.72 18.02 -3.62
CA MET A 81 5.38 18.71 -2.38
C MET A 81 6.66 19.19 -1.66
N LEU A 82 7.65 18.33 -1.47
CA LEU A 82 8.92 18.69 -0.83
C LEU A 82 9.68 19.78 -1.61
N VAL A 83 9.73 19.68 -2.94
CA VAL A 83 10.34 20.69 -3.80
C VAL A 83 9.56 22.01 -3.72
N GLY A 84 8.23 21.97 -3.72
CA GLY A 84 7.37 23.15 -3.54
C GLY A 84 7.62 23.84 -2.20
N LEU A 85 7.70 23.07 -1.10
CA LEU A 85 8.06 23.62 0.22
C LEU A 85 9.45 24.27 0.20
N ARG A 86 10.43 23.68 -0.50
CA ARG A 86 11.75 24.31 -0.67
C ARG A 86 11.70 25.61 -1.45
N PHE A 87 10.88 25.67 -2.51
CA PHE A 87 10.69 26.93 -3.26
C PHE A 87 10.03 28.03 -2.44
N LEU A 88 9.22 27.68 -1.43
CA LEU A 88 8.66 28.62 -0.46
C LEU A 88 9.67 29.09 0.60
N GLY A 89 10.94 28.69 0.49
CA GLY A 89 12.02 29.10 1.40
C GLY A 89 12.03 28.33 2.72
N MET A 90 11.30 27.21 2.83
CA MET A 90 11.37 26.38 4.04
C MET A 90 12.72 25.67 4.12
N GLU A 91 13.49 25.99 5.15
CA GLU A 91 14.74 25.29 5.45
C GLU A 91 14.48 23.82 5.82
N GLU A 92 15.45 22.95 5.55
CA GLU A 92 15.35 21.52 5.82
C GLU A 92 15.09 21.20 7.30
N GLY A 93 15.54 22.06 8.21
CA GLY A 93 15.30 21.94 9.65
C GLY A 93 13.82 22.07 10.00
N VAL A 94 13.12 23.03 9.40
CA VAL A 94 11.69 23.27 9.62
C VAL A 94 10.85 22.13 9.04
N ILE A 95 11.25 21.55 7.91
CA ILE A 95 10.58 20.37 7.34
C ILE A 95 10.74 19.15 8.27
N LYS A 96 11.95 18.94 8.82
CA LYS A 96 12.21 17.84 9.75
C LYS A 96 11.50 18.00 11.09
N GLU A 97 11.43 19.21 11.63
CA GLU A 97 10.68 19.52 12.86
C GLU A 97 9.18 19.46 12.64
N GLY A 98 8.69 19.99 11.51
CA GLY A 98 7.29 19.88 11.09
C GLY A 98 6.86 18.43 10.96
N MET A 99 7.66 17.58 10.31
CA MET A 99 7.40 16.14 10.24
C MET A 99 7.31 15.49 11.63
N LYS A 100 8.23 15.81 12.56
CA LYS A 100 8.19 15.25 13.92
C LYS A 100 6.97 15.72 14.72
N LYS A 101 6.57 16.98 14.57
CA LYS A 101 5.45 17.57 15.31
C LYS A 101 4.09 17.17 14.74
N TRP A 102 4.04 16.81 13.45
CA TRP A 102 2.83 16.40 12.74
C TRP A 102 2.68 14.87 12.79
N GLY A 103 2.61 14.32 14.01
CA GLY A 103 2.23 12.92 14.26
C GLY A 103 1.01 12.43 13.45
N PRO A 104 -0.04 13.26 13.23
CA PRO A 104 -1.15 12.94 12.35
C PRO A 104 -0.80 12.57 10.91
N VAL A 105 0.18 13.25 10.33
CA VAL A 105 0.53 13.07 8.91
C VAL A 105 1.22 11.75 8.68
N HIS A 106 2.05 11.28 9.62
CA HIS A 106 2.67 9.96 9.54
C HIS A 106 1.62 8.85 9.57
N ILE A 107 0.61 8.99 10.42
CA ILE A 107 -0.50 8.03 10.52
C ILE A 107 -1.35 8.07 9.24
N ALA A 108 -1.72 9.25 8.75
CA ALA A 108 -2.48 9.40 7.51
C ALA A 108 -1.74 8.79 6.31
N LEU A 109 -0.43 9.05 6.18
CA LEU A 109 0.41 8.46 5.14
C LEU A 109 0.42 6.92 5.22
N LEU A 110 0.59 6.36 6.41
CA LEU A 110 0.59 4.91 6.64
C LEU A 110 -0.76 4.30 6.24
N VAL A 111 -1.87 4.94 6.63
CA VAL A 111 -3.23 4.51 6.26
C VAL A 111 -3.43 4.53 4.74
N ILE A 112 -2.97 5.59 4.06
CA ILE A 112 -3.05 5.71 2.60
C ILE A 112 -2.23 4.60 1.93
N VAL A 113 -0.99 4.38 2.35
CA VAL A 113 -0.13 3.31 1.79
C VAL A 113 -0.75 1.94 2.02
N SER A 114 -1.29 1.70 3.22
CA SER A 114 -2.01 0.47 3.54
C SER A 114 -3.26 0.28 2.68
N LEU A 115 -4.02 1.34 2.38
CA LEU A 115 -5.16 1.28 1.48
C LEU A 115 -4.73 0.88 0.07
N ILE A 116 -3.70 1.54 -0.47
CA ILE A 116 -3.23 1.27 -1.83
C ILE A 116 -2.82 -0.21 -1.93
N PHE A 117 -2.13 -0.72 -0.91
CA PHE A 117 -1.76 -2.13 -0.85
C PHE A 117 -2.98 -3.05 -0.79
N ALA A 118 -3.94 -2.79 0.11
CA ALA A 118 -5.17 -3.57 0.23
C ALA A 118 -6.00 -3.57 -1.07
N ALA A 119 -6.11 -2.42 -1.74
CA ALA A 119 -6.76 -2.29 -3.05
C ALA A 119 -6.03 -3.11 -4.12
N GLY A 120 -4.69 -3.10 -4.10
CA GLY A 120 -3.86 -3.91 -4.99
C GLY A 120 -4.10 -5.40 -4.84
N VAL A 121 -4.12 -5.89 -3.60
CA VAL A 121 -4.44 -7.28 -3.25
C VAL A 121 -5.87 -7.61 -3.68
N ALA A 122 -6.85 -6.77 -3.31
CA ALA A 122 -8.26 -6.99 -3.64
C ALA A 122 -8.51 -7.05 -5.16
N ALA A 123 -7.80 -6.25 -5.96
CA ALA A 123 -7.93 -6.28 -7.41
C ALA A 123 -7.39 -7.58 -8.02
N VAL A 124 -6.22 -8.05 -7.57
CA VAL A 124 -5.60 -9.28 -8.11
C VAL A 124 -6.37 -10.52 -7.66
N PHE A 125 -6.62 -10.65 -6.36
CA PHE A 125 -7.32 -11.81 -5.82
C PHE A 125 -8.81 -11.75 -6.11
N GLY A 126 -9.45 -10.57 -6.15
CA GLY A 126 -10.85 -10.43 -6.50
C GLY A 126 -11.16 -10.98 -7.90
N ASN A 127 -10.32 -10.66 -8.88
CA ASN A 127 -10.47 -11.20 -10.23
C ASN A 127 -10.30 -12.72 -10.31
N LYS A 128 -9.43 -13.31 -9.47
CA LYS A 128 -9.24 -14.77 -9.39
C LYS A 128 -10.40 -15.48 -8.66
N LEU A 129 -11.07 -14.79 -7.73
CA LEU A 129 -12.19 -15.33 -6.95
C LEU A 129 -13.55 -15.20 -7.67
N LEU A 130 -13.73 -14.22 -8.55
CA LEU A 130 -14.97 -14.02 -9.32
C LEU A 130 -15.44 -15.28 -10.08
N PRO A 131 -14.62 -15.97 -10.88
CA PRO A 131 -15.07 -17.14 -11.65
C PRO A 131 -15.43 -18.35 -10.77
N LEU A 132 -14.88 -18.45 -9.55
CA LEU A 132 -15.26 -19.48 -8.58
C LEU A 132 -16.68 -19.29 -8.04
N THR A 133 -17.19 -18.05 -8.06
CA THR A 133 -18.58 -17.72 -7.69
C THR A 133 -19.56 -17.85 -8.87
N GLN A 134 -19.09 -17.72 -10.12
CA GLN A 134 -19.95 -17.79 -11.31
C GLN A 134 -20.24 -19.22 -11.78
N ASN A 135 -19.39 -20.20 -11.47
CA ASN A 135 -19.65 -21.61 -11.80
C ASN A 135 -20.65 -22.31 -10.86
N SER A 136 -21.21 -21.58 -9.88
CA SER A 136 -22.32 -22.08 -9.05
C SER A 136 -23.66 -21.73 -9.73
N THR A 137 -23.95 -22.42 -10.85
CA THR A 137 -25.31 -22.50 -11.40
C THR A 137 -26.19 -23.34 -10.49
N SER A 138 -26.64 -22.77 -9.37
CA SER A 138 -27.83 -23.24 -8.64
C SER A 138 -28.29 -22.15 -7.68
N VAL A 139 -29.39 -21.51 -8.07
CA VAL A 139 -30.26 -20.76 -7.16
C VAL A 139 -30.87 -21.79 -6.20
N GLU A 140 -30.18 -22.09 -5.09
CA GLU A 140 -30.80 -22.69 -3.91
C GLU A 140 -30.35 -21.93 -2.66
N ALA A 141 -31.32 -21.58 -1.83
CA ALA A 141 -31.27 -20.57 -0.79
C ALA A 141 -30.50 -20.98 0.49
N THR A 142 -29.31 -21.60 0.37
CA THR A 142 -28.70 -22.29 1.51
C THR A 142 -27.35 -21.78 1.98
N ASP A 143 -26.75 -20.79 1.33
CA ASP A 143 -25.41 -20.32 1.72
C ASP A 143 -25.38 -18.80 2.00
N TYR A 144 -26.24 -18.38 2.94
CA TYR A 144 -26.22 -17.02 3.50
C TYR A 144 -24.81 -16.60 3.92
N GLY A 145 -24.00 -17.52 4.45
CA GLY A 145 -22.61 -17.26 4.82
C GLY A 145 -21.74 -16.83 3.63
N LYS A 146 -21.86 -17.50 2.47
CA LYS A 146 -21.11 -17.14 1.26
C LYS A 146 -21.59 -15.83 0.65
N ASN A 147 -22.90 -15.58 0.65
CA ASN A 147 -23.45 -14.34 0.10
C ASN A 147 -23.10 -13.12 0.97
N VAL A 148 -23.11 -13.28 2.30
CA VAL A 148 -22.66 -12.25 3.24
C VAL A 148 -21.15 -12.04 3.13
N ALA A 149 -20.36 -13.12 3.03
CA ALA A 149 -18.93 -13.00 2.80
C ALA A 149 -18.61 -12.30 1.47
N GLN A 150 -19.27 -12.67 0.38
CA GLN A 150 -19.09 -12.04 -0.93
C GLN A 150 -19.51 -10.58 -0.94
N ALA A 151 -20.58 -10.21 -0.22
CA ALA A 151 -21.00 -8.83 -0.05
C ALA A 151 -19.99 -8.02 0.79
N LEU A 152 -19.48 -8.60 1.89
CA LEU A 152 -18.47 -7.96 2.75
C LEU A 152 -17.11 -7.82 2.06
N PHE A 153 -16.72 -8.79 1.23
CA PHE A 153 -15.49 -8.77 0.44
C PHE A 153 -15.64 -8.12 -0.94
N HIS A 154 -16.80 -7.50 -1.23
CA HIS A 154 -17.00 -6.78 -2.47
C HIS A 154 -16.12 -5.51 -2.49
N PRO A 155 -15.36 -5.22 -3.57
CA PRO A 155 -14.43 -4.08 -3.61
C PRO A 155 -15.06 -2.74 -3.24
N LYS A 156 -16.34 -2.56 -3.62
CA LYS A 156 -17.13 -1.35 -3.30
C LYS A 156 -17.49 -1.25 -1.81
N VAL A 157 -17.81 -2.37 -1.16
CA VAL A 157 -18.21 -2.39 0.26
C VAL A 157 -16.98 -2.23 1.16
N LEU A 158 -15.87 -2.90 0.82
CA LEU A 158 -14.58 -2.66 1.45
C LEU A 158 -14.17 -1.19 1.34
N GLY A 159 -14.35 -0.58 0.17
CA GLY A 159 -14.08 0.84 -0.04
C GLY A 159 -14.90 1.74 0.90
N ILE A 160 -16.20 1.48 1.06
CA ILE A 160 -17.08 2.27 1.94
C ILE A 160 -16.70 2.09 3.42
N ILE A 161 -16.54 0.84 3.88
CA ILE A 161 -16.12 0.54 5.26
C ILE A 161 -14.77 1.22 5.55
N PHE A 162 -13.88 1.22 4.57
CA PHE A 162 -12.57 1.83 4.71
C PHE A 162 -12.62 3.35 4.79
N VAL A 163 -13.42 4.02 3.94
CA VAL A 163 -13.65 5.48 4.04
C VAL A 163 -14.20 5.83 5.41
N LEU A 164 -15.10 5.01 5.96
CA LEU A 164 -15.67 5.21 7.29
C LEU A 164 -14.59 5.13 8.38
N ILE A 165 -13.65 4.20 8.29
CA ILE A 165 -12.50 4.10 9.20
C ILE A 165 -11.59 5.34 9.07
N ILE A 166 -11.28 5.80 7.85
CA ILE A 166 -10.49 7.02 7.66
C ILE A 166 -11.20 8.22 8.29
N SER A 167 -12.50 8.39 8.02
CA SER A 167 -13.30 9.47 8.59
C SER A 167 -13.31 9.41 10.11
N MET A 168 -13.42 8.21 10.70
CA MET A 168 -13.35 8.02 12.14
C MET A 168 -12.00 8.47 12.71
N PHE A 169 -10.88 8.07 12.10
CA PHE A 169 -9.55 8.53 12.52
C PHE A 169 -9.36 10.03 12.31
N ALA A 170 -9.84 10.58 11.20
CA ALA A 170 -9.78 12.02 10.92
C ALA A 170 -10.54 12.82 11.99
N ILE A 171 -11.74 12.38 12.36
CA ILE A 171 -12.53 12.99 13.44
C ILE A 171 -11.81 12.83 14.77
N LEU A 172 -11.36 11.63 15.12
CA LEU A 172 -10.68 11.37 16.40
C LEU A 172 -9.41 12.22 16.56
N LEU A 173 -8.73 12.50 15.45
CA LEU A 173 -7.54 13.34 15.41
C LEU A 173 -7.85 14.84 15.47
N LEU A 174 -8.97 15.26 14.87
CA LEU A 174 -9.48 16.64 14.99
C LEU A 174 -10.12 16.92 16.35
N THR A 175 -10.69 15.90 16.98
CA THR A 175 -11.47 16.00 18.22
C THR A 175 -10.63 15.76 19.47
N ASN A 176 -9.42 15.19 19.38
CA ASN A 176 -8.49 15.20 20.51
C ASN A 176 -7.81 16.58 20.59
N PRO A 177 -8.18 17.47 21.53
CA PRO A 177 -7.33 18.61 21.85
C PRO A 177 -6.06 18.04 22.45
N THR A 178 -4.96 18.08 21.71
CA THR A 178 -3.64 17.98 22.32
C THR A 178 -3.53 19.12 23.32
N HIS A 179 -3.62 18.81 24.61
CA HIS A 179 -3.18 19.73 25.66
C HIS A 179 -1.76 20.19 25.32
N ALA A 180 -1.62 21.52 25.20
CA ALA A 180 -0.42 22.37 25.34
C ALA A 180 0.94 21.79 24.91
#